data_AF-A0A7Y2MTA0-F1
#
_entry.id   AF-A0A7Y2MTA0-F1
#
_cell.length_a   1.000
_cell.length_b   1.000
_cell.length_c   1.000
_cell.angle_alpha   90.00
_cell.angle_beta   90.00
_cell.angle_gamma   90.00
#
_symmetry.space_group_name_H-M   'P 1'
#
loop_
_entity.id
_entity.type
_entity.pdbx_description
1 polymer ?
#
loop_
_entity_poly.entity_id
_entity_poly.type
_entity_poly.pdbx_seq_one_letter_code
_entity_poly.pdbx_strand_id
1 'polypeptide(L)'
;IVPPCPPPDINLEDWNNSIVLIRQSQVDTLYLTHFGVVEDKESHLNKLEYILNDWAQWMKTHAEANTPVSEVTPQFEKYVAGQLREFGLSGQAIDQYEAANPSWMSVSGLMRYWRKKLNA
;
A
#
# COMPACT_ATOMS: atom_id res chain seq x y z
N ILE A 1 -4.93 1.45 -7.16
CA ILE A 1 -4.89 2.04 -5.80
C ILE A 1 -3.50 1.81 -5.27
N VAL A 2 -2.86 2.84 -4.70
CA VAL A 2 -1.50 2.76 -4.14
C VAL A 2 -1.58 3.28 -2.70
N PRO A 3 -1.62 2.41 -1.67
CA PRO A 3 -1.70 2.87 -0.29
C PRO A 3 -0.38 3.56 0.13
N PRO A 4 -0.43 4.64 0.91
CA PRO A 4 0.75 5.19 1.54
C PRO A 4 1.08 4.34 2.79
N CYS A 5 2.24 3.68 2.80
CA CYS A 5 2.71 2.92 3.97
C CYS A 5 3.98 3.52 4.62
N PRO A 6 4.15 4.85 4.74
CA PRO A 6 5.38 5.43 5.24
C PRO A 6 5.60 5.12 6.73
N PRO A 7 6.86 5.17 7.21
CA PRO A 7 7.14 5.23 8.63
C PRO A 7 6.70 6.59 9.22
N PRO A 8 6.50 6.68 10.56
CA PRO A 8 6.50 5.60 11.56
C PRO A 8 5.12 4.93 11.75
N ASP A 9 4.12 5.31 10.95
CA ASP A 9 2.70 5.22 11.32
C ASP A 9 1.92 4.04 10.72
N ILE A 10 2.55 3.22 9.87
CA ILE A 10 1.84 2.07 9.32
C ILE A 10 1.49 1.04 10.41
N ASN A 11 0.19 0.82 10.60
CA ASN A 11 -0.40 -0.24 11.40
C ASN A 11 -1.52 -0.91 10.57
N LEU A 12 -1.29 -2.13 10.12
CA LEU A 12 -2.24 -2.83 9.25
C LEU A 12 -3.56 -3.15 9.94
N GLU A 13 -3.54 -3.42 11.24
CA GLU A 13 -4.77 -3.66 11.98
C GLU A 13 -5.64 -2.40 12.03
N ASP A 14 -5.05 -1.24 12.29
CA ASP A 14 -5.79 0.03 12.31
C ASP A 14 -6.29 0.42 10.91
N TRP A 15 -5.50 0.16 9.87
CA TRP A 15 -5.94 0.34 8.47
C TRP A 15 -7.14 -0.54 8.14
N ASN A 16 -7.08 -1.83 8.44
CA ASN A 16 -8.18 -2.76 8.17
C ASN A 16 -9.44 -2.38 8.97
N ASN A 17 -9.29 -1.98 10.24
CA ASN A 17 -10.40 -1.47 11.04
C ASN A 17 -11.02 -0.20 10.45
N SER A 18 -10.20 0.70 9.91
CA SER A 18 -10.66 1.93 9.25
C SER A 18 -11.42 1.62 7.95
N ILE A 19 -10.94 0.65 7.17
CA ILE A 19 -11.64 0.17 5.96
C ILE A 19 -13.02 -0.39 6.33
N VAL A 20 -13.11 -1.22 7.37
CA VAL A 20 -14.40 -1.74 7.87
C VAL A 20 -15.33 -0.61 8.30
N LEU A 21 -14.81 0.39 9.03
CA LEU A 21 -15.60 1.54 9.47
C LEU A 21 -16.17 2.33 8.28
N ILE A 22 -15.34 2.63 7.26
CA ILE A 22 -15.78 3.35 6.07
C ILE A 22 -16.79 2.50 5.28
N ARG A 23 -16.56 1.19 5.17
CA ARG A 23 -17.47 0.25 4.49
C ARG A 23 -18.88 0.28 5.11
N GLN A 24 -18.97 0.33 6.43
CA GLN A 24 -20.22 0.36 7.18
C GLN A 24 -20.98 1.71 7.10
N SER A 25 -20.34 2.78 6.61
CA SER A 25 -21.01 4.06 6.43
C SER A 25 -22.04 4.01 5.29
N GLN A 26 -23.17 4.73 5.45
CA GLN A 26 -24.27 4.80 4.48
C GLN A 26 -24.00 5.77 3.33
N VAL A 27 -22.74 5.94 2.93
CA VAL A 27 -22.37 6.76 1.76
C VAL A 27 -22.07 5.85 0.57
N ASP A 28 -22.46 6.33 -0.61
CA ASP A 28 -22.20 5.63 -1.88
C ASP A 28 -20.97 6.20 -2.62
N THR A 29 -20.54 7.41 -2.26
CA THR A 29 -19.46 8.13 -2.96
C THR A 29 -18.40 8.62 -2.00
N LEU A 30 -17.12 8.36 -2.30
CA LEU A 30 -15.98 8.89 -1.55
C LEU A 30 -15.30 10.00 -2.36
N TYR A 31 -15.10 11.15 -1.73
CA TYR A 31 -14.33 12.26 -2.30
C TYR A 31 -12.93 12.24 -1.70
N LEU A 32 -11.97 11.69 -2.45
CA LEU A 32 -10.61 11.54 -1.97
C LEU A 32 -9.80 12.83 -2.17
N THR A 33 -8.84 13.07 -1.29
CA THR A 33 -7.89 14.20 -1.41
C THR A 33 -7.01 14.08 -2.64
N HIS A 34 -6.78 12.85 -3.14
CA HIS A 34 -6.02 12.55 -4.34
C HIS A 34 -6.84 11.67 -5.29
N PHE A 35 -6.66 11.85 -6.60
CA PHE A 35 -7.26 11.03 -7.66
C PHE A 35 -8.80 11.13 -7.82
N GLY A 36 -9.46 11.96 -7.00
CA GLY A 36 -10.83 12.41 -7.25
C GLY A 36 -11.92 11.56 -6.61
N VAL A 37 -13.04 11.46 -7.32
CA VAL A 37 -14.29 10.86 -6.83
C VAL A 37 -14.29 9.35 -7.06
N VAL A 38 -14.77 8.61 -6.07
CA VAL A 38 -14.98 7.15 -6.12
C VAL A 38 -16.46 6.88 -5.94
N GLU A 39 -17.13 6.44 -7.00
CA GLU A 39 -18.56 6.11 -6.99
C GLU A 39 -18.83 4.63 -6.66
N ASP A 40 -17.82 3.76 -6.81
CA ASP A 40 -17.87 2.35 -6.42
C ASP A 40 -17.02 2.14 -5.16
N LYS A 41 -17.63 2.48 -4.01
CA LYS A 41 -17.01 2.37 -2.67
C LYS A 41 -16.47 0.97 -2.41
N GLU A 42 -17.25 -0.07 -2.65
CA GLU A 42 -16.89 -1.44 -2.29
C GLU A 42 -15.70 -1.93 -3.12
N SER A 43 -15.72 -1.73 -4.44
CA SER A 43 -14.60 -2.10 -5.31
C SER A 43 -13.32 -1.36 -4.91
N HIS A 44 -13.43 -0.08 -4.54
CA HIS A 44 -12.28 0.70 -4.09
C HIS A 44 -11.71 0.16 -2.77
N LEU A 45 -12.55 -0.03 -1.76
CA LEU A 45 -12.11 -0.53 -0.44
C LEU A 45 -11.53 -1.94 -0.53
N ASN A 46 -12.11 -2.82 -1.34
CA ASN A 46 -11.59 -4.18 -1.56
C ASN A 46 -10.21 -4.17 -2.21
N LYS A 47 -9.99 -3.31 -3.21
CA LYS A 47 -8.68 -3.15 -3.85
C LYS A 47 -7.64 -2.56 -2.89
N LEU A 48 -8.04 -1.58 -2.06
CA LEU A 48 -7.17 -0.99 -1.06
C LEU A 48 -6.73 -2.04 -0.02
N GLU A 49 -7.68 -2.78 0.52
CA GLU A 49 -7.45 -3.86 1.48
C GLU A 49 -6.55 -4.96 0.89
N TYR A 50 -6.81 -5.35 -0.37
CA TYR A 50 -5.97 -6.32 -1.07
C TYR A 50 -4.52 -5.85 -1.19
N ILE A 51 -4.28 -4.64 -1.71
CA ILE A 51 -2.92 -4.12 -1.94
C ILE A 51 -2.17 -3.91 -0.61
N LEU A 52 -2.84 -3.42 0.44
CA LEU A 52 -2.23 -3.29 1.77
C LEU A 52 -1.70 -4.63 2.30
N ASN A 53 -2.53 -5.68 2.22
CA ASN A 53 -2.15 -7.00 2.69
C ASN A 53 -1.09 -7.65 1.80
N ASP A 54 -1.21 -7.50 0.48
CA ASP A 54 -0.25 -8.01 -0.49
C ASP A 54 1.15 -7.41 -0.27
N TRP A 55 1.25 -6.07 -0.18
CA TRP A 55 2.52 -5.39 0.10
C TRP A 55 3.10 -5.79 1.45
N ALA A 56 2.25 -5.94 2.47
CA ALA A 56 2.68 -6.40 3.77
C ALA A 56 3.25 -7.82 3.68
N GLN A 57 2.55 -8.78 3.05
CA GLN A 57 3.05 -10.14 2.93
C GLN A 57 4.35 -10.21 2.12
N TRP A 58 4.45 -9.44 1.04
CA TRP A 58 5.68 -9.32 0.28
C TRP A 58 6.84 -8.88 1.17
N MET A 59 6.64 -7.82 1.97
CA MET A 59 7.66 -7.29 2.88
C MET A 59 8.02 -8.25 4.03
N LYS A 60 7.06 -9.08 4.47
CA LYS A 60 7.26 -10.02 5.57
C LYS A 60 8.44 -10.95 5.31
N THR A 61 8.53 -11.50 4.11
CA THR A 61 9.60 -12.44 3.72
C THR A 61 10.99 -11.81 3.86
N HIS A 62 11.14 -10.55 3.45
CA HIS A 62 12.36 -9.77 3.59
C HIS A 62 12.67 -9.39 5.05
N ALA A 63 11.64 -9.09 5.83
CA ALA A 63 11.78 -8.81 7.26
C ALA A 63 12.26 -10.05 8.04
N GLU A 64 11.68 -11.22 7.79
CA GLU A 64 12.09 -12.51 8.38
C GLU A 64 13.53 -12.88 8.01
N ALA A 65 13.92 -12.62 6.75
CA ALA A 65 15.29 -12.84 6.26
C ALA A 65 16.29 -11.76 6.72
N ASN A 66 15.85 -10.74 7.47
CA ASN A 66 16.67 -9.57 7.83
C ASN A 66 17.37 -8.90 6.63
N THR A 67 16.71 -8.87 5.47
CA THR A 67 17.27 -8.25 4.25
C THR A 67 17.47 -6.74 4.49
N PRO A 68 18.62 -6.15 4.11
CA PRO A 68 18.85 -4.71 4.22
C PRO A 68 17.84 -3.90 3.40
N VAL A 69 17.36 -2.78 3.96
CA VAL A 69 16.38 -1.90 3.27
C VAL A 69 16.89 -1.45 1.90
N SER A 70 18.19 -1.16 1.78
CA SER A 70 18.83 -0.77 0.52
C SER A 70 18.73 -1.83 -0.58
N GLU A 71 18.63 -3.11 -0.22
CA GLU A 71 18.47 -4.22 -1.17
C GLU A 71 17.00 -4.49 -1.49
N VAL A 72 16.11 -4.29 -0.52
CA VAL A 72 14.66 -4.50 -0.68
C VAL A 72 14.03 -3.39 -1.53
N THR A 73 14.42 -2.13 -1.31
CA THR A 73 13.83 -0.97 -1.98
C THR A 73 13.74 -1.09 -3.50
N PRO A 74 14.84 -1.33 -4.25
CA PRO A 74 14.77 -1.43 -5.71
C PRO A 74 13.96 -2.64 -6.21
N GLN A 75 13.81 -3.69 -5.38
CA GLN A 75 12.96 -4.84 -5.71
C GLN A 75 11.48 -4.47 -5.52
N PHE A 76 11.16 -3.76 -4.44
CA PHE A 76 9.81 -3.31 -4.14
C PHE A 76 9.31 -2.27 -5.15
N GLU A 77 10.13 -1.29 -5.53
CA GLU A 77 9.78 -0.31 -6.58
C GLU A 77 9.43 -1.02 -7.90
N LYS A 78 10.22 -2.03 -8.30
CA LYS A 78 9.93 -2.86 -9.48
C LYS A 78 8.64 -3.65 -9.34
N TYR A 79 8.39 -4.20 -8.14
CA TYR A 79 7.19 -4.96 -7.83
C TYR A 79 5.93 -4.09 -7.95
N VAL A 80 5.92 -2.92 -7.31
CA VAL A 80 4.81 -1.95 -7.38
C VAL A 80 4.59 -1.47 -8.82
N ALA A 81 5.65 -1.10 -9.54
CA ALA A 81 5.53 -0.72 -10.95
C ALA A 81 5.00 -1.88 -11.81
N GLY A 82 5.38 -3.12 -11.50
CA GLY A 82 4.85 -4.34 -12.13
C GLY A 82 3.33 -4.46 -11.96
N GLN A 83 2.84 -4.36 -10.72
CA GLN A 83 1.41 -4.39 -10.43
C GLN A 83 0.64 -3.31 -11.20
N LEU A 84 1.16 -2.07 -11.22
CA LEU A 84 0.51 -0.98 -11.96
C LEU A 84 0.43 -1.25 -13.47
N ARG A 85 1.46 -1.86 -14.07
CA ARG A 85 1.42 -2.30 -15.48
C ARG A 85 0.38 -3.39 -15.71
N GLU A 86 0.27 -4.36 -14.81
CA GLU A 86 -0.72 -5.45 -14.88
C GLU A 86 -2.16 -4.90 -14.79
N PHE A 87 -2.36 -3.81 -14.04
CA PHE A 87 -3.62 -3.06 -14.03
C PHE A 87 -3.84 -2.17 -15.26
N GLY A 88 -2.95 -2.22 -16.26
CA GLY A 88 -3.11 -1.56 -17.55
C GLY A 88 -2.68 -0.09 -17.57
N LEU A 89 -1.94 0.39 -16.57
CA LEU A 89 -1.46 1.78 -16.57
C LEU A 89 -0.31 1.97 -17.59
N SER A 90 -0.34 3.12 -18.25
CA SER A 90 0.76 3.55 -19.12
C SER A 90 2.00 3.92 -18.29
N GLY A 91 3.18 3.92 -18.92
CA GLY A 91 4.42 4.37 -18.26
C GLY A 91 4.29 5.75 -17.63
N GLN A 92 3.69 6.71 -18.35
CA GLN A 92 3.45 8.05 -17.82
C GLN A 92 2.55 8.07 -16.58
N ALA A 93 1.49 7.26 -16.56
CA ALA A 93 0.62 7.17 -15.39
C ALA A 93 1.36 6.57 -14.19
N ILE A 94 2.19 5.55 -14.43
CA ILE A 94 3.03 4.94 -13.38
C ILE A 94 4.01 5.98 -12.81
N ASP A 95 4.67 6.77 -13.65
CA ASP A 95 5.57 7.83 -13.21
C ASP A 95 4.84 8.88 -12.35
N GLN A 96 3.59 9.21 -12.69
CA GLN A 96 2.76 10.12 -11.88
C GLN A 96 2.41 9.53 -10.52
N TYR A 97 2.06 8.24 -10.46
CA TYR A 97 1.82 7.55 -9.20
C TYR A 97 3.06 7.53 -8.32
N GLU A 98 4.22 7.19 -8.89
CA GLU A 98 5.49 7.13 -8.17
C GLU A 98 5.93 8.53 -7.69
N ALA A 99 5.68 9.59 -8.47
CA ALA A 99 5.97 10.96 -8.03
C ALA A 99 5.08 11.41 -6.86
N ALA A 100 3.80 11.01 -6.85
CA ALA A 100 2.84 11.40 -5.82
C ALA A 100 2.94 10.57 -4.54
N ASN A 101 3.22 9.27 -4.67
CA ASN A 101 3.38 8.34 -3.55
C ASN A 101 4.57 7.40 -3.83
N PRO A 102 5.81 7.86 -3.60
CA PRO A 102 6.99 7.08 -3.92
C PRO A 102 7.02 5.75 -3.17
N SER A 103 7.10 4.65 -3.91
CA SER A 103 6.97 3.29 -3.35
C SER A 103 8.11 2.95 -2.39
N TRP A 104 9.29 3.55 -2.54
CA TRP A 104 10.40 3.39 -1.59
C TRP A 104 10.05 3.82 -0.16
N MET A 105 9.16 4.81 0.01
CA MET A 105 8.77 5.30 1.34
C MET A 105 8.05 4.21 2.15
N SER A 106 7.30 3.35 1.45
CA SER A 106 6.55 2.25 2.06
C SER A 106 7.44 1.14 2.61
N VAL A 107 8.66 0.98 2.09
CA VAL A 107 9.59 -0.09 2.46
C VAL A 107 9.96 0.01 3.93
N SER A 108 10.41 1.19 4.38
CA SER A 108 10.85 1.39 5.76
C SER A 108 9.70 1.23 6.76
N GLY A 109 8.50 1.68 6.39
CA GLY A 109 7.30 1.51 7.21
C GLY A 109 6.95 0.03 7.41
N LEU A 110 6.77 -0.70 6.31
CA LEU A 110 6.38 -2.12 6.33
C LEU A 110 7.45 -3.01 6.97
N MET A 111 8.74 -2.75 6.71
CA MET A 111 9.85 -3.46 7.38
C MET A 111 9.81 -3.28 8.90
N ARG A 112 9.56 -2.05 9.36
CA ARG A 112 9.44 -1.76 10.80
C ARG A 112 8.21 -2.44 11.41
N TYR A 113 7.07 -2.41 10.72
CA TYR A 113 5.85 -3.10 11.16
C TYR A 113 6.12 -4.58 11.43
N TRP A 114 6.73 -5.29 10.48
CA TRP A 114 7.02 -6.72 10.66
C TRP A 114 8.09 -7.00 11.71
N ARG A 115 9.17 -6.21 11.76
CA ARG A 115 10.19 -6.36 12.81
C ARG A 115 9.59 -6.23 14.22
N LYS A 116 8.62 -5.34 14.42
CA LYS A 116 7.90 -5.25 15.70
C LYS A 116 7.10 -6.52 15.99
N LYS A 117 6.34 -7.03 15.00
CA LYS A 117 5.51 -8.23 15.14
C LYS A 117 6.33 -9.50 15.37
N LEU A 118 7.51 -9.61 14.76
CA LEU A 118 8.41 -10.76 14.90
C LEU A 118 9.17 -10.77 16.23
N ASN A 119 9.34 -9.60 16.86
CA ASN A 119 10.03 -9.44 18.14
C ASN A 119 9.08 -9.30 19.34
N ALA A 120 7.76 -9.33 19.13
CA ALA A 120 6.74 -9.25 20.17
C ALA A 120 6.38 -10.65 20.66
#